data_AF-A0AA40FSI3-F1
#
_entry.id   AF-A0AA40FSI3-F1
#
_cell.length_a   1.000
_cell.length_b   1.000
_cell.length_c   1.000
_cell.angle_alpha   90.00
_cell.angle_beta   90.00
_cell.angle_gamma   90.00
#
_symmetry.space_group_name_H-M   'P 1'
#
loop_
_entity.id
_entity.type
_entity.pdbx_description
1 polymer ?
#
loop_
_entity_poly.entity_id
_entity_poly.type
_entity_poly.pdbx_seq_one_letter_code
_entity_poly.pdbx_strand_id
1 'polypeptide(L)'
;MVENLASKYKLTLSLSCNASLGYHVQAILPRNLNAGTFDLPSEFIEVRRNKRVYTMTTNALATLNQQCKIACEELHLMSNVLLHDLLQSVREYIGCLFQLSADIAELDLVTSLAQVSSLPTYTRPSFGSKLELIDSRHPIMDVFGFDGPVPNNVNASIPQNLCIISGPNMSGKSTYLKQIVLLHIMAQLGCFVPARKAMFRITDLIFCKIAIRDDIECNASTFALEVSTISTTVLGRVPLFIALGASRIIAERVVASVTRLMVTRLYLLELLMTEL
;
A
#
# COMPACT_ATOMS: atom_id res chain seq x y z
N MET A 1 24.63 -12.90 46.41
CA MET A 1 25.91 -13.61 46.13
C MET A 1 27.04 -12.63 45.80
N VAL A 2 26.89 -11.77 44.78
CA VAL A 2 27.93 -10.78 44.40
C VAL A 2 28.18 -9.75 45.51
N GLU A 3 27.14 -9.26 46.19
CA GLU A 3 27.28 -8.35 47.34
C GLU A 3 28.03 -8.98 48.53
N ASN A 4 27.83 -10.28 48.77
CA ASN A 4 28.55 -11.02 49.82
C ASN A 4 30.02 -11.24 49.45
N LEU A 5 30.33 -11.41 48.16
CA LEU A 5 31.72 -11.48 47.67
C LEU A 5 32.38 -10.09 47.69
N ALA A 6 31.62 -9.04 47.39
CA ALA A 6 32.09 -7.66 47.44
C ALA A 6 32.48 -7.24 48.87
N SER A 7 31.66 -7.60 49.86
CA SER A 7 31.94 -7.34 51.28
C SER A 7 33.08 -8.20 51.82
N LYS A 8 33.14 -9.50 51.47
CA LYS A 8 34.19 -10.44 51.89
C LYS A 8 35.57 -10.03 51.40
N TYR A 9 35.69 -9.54 50.17
CA TYR A 9 36.99 -9.19 49.57
C TYR A 9 37.27 -7.69 49.47
N LYS A 10 36.37 -6.83 49.98
CA LYS A 10 36.46 -5.35 49.91
C LYS A 10 36.69 -4.83 48.48
N LEU A 11 36.05 -5.46 47.49
CA LEU A 11 36.12 -5.10 46.07
C LEU A 11 34.80 -4.50 45.60
N THR A 12 34.87 -3.49 44.71
CA THR A 12 33.70 -3.01 43.98
C THR A 12 33.36 -4.00 42.87
N LEU A 13 32.48 -4.95 43.18
CA LEU A 13 31.99 -5.97 42.25
C LEU A 13 30.57 -5.61 41.79
N SER A 14 30.31 -5.72 40.49
CA SER A 14 28.97 -5.61 39.89
C SER A 14 28.60 -6.91 39.17
N LEU A 15 27.31 -7.22 39.13
CA LEU A 15 26.79 -8.30 38.29
C LEU A 15 26.38 -7.72 36.93
N SER A 16 26.84 -8.33 35.86
CA SER A 16 26.52 -7.92 34.49
C SER A 16 26.20 -9.14 33.64
N CYS A 17 25.34 -8.98 32.63
CA CYS A 17 24.98 -10.06 31.72
C CYS A 17 25.41 -9.71 30.29
N ASN A 18 25.94 -10.69 29.56
CA ASN A 18 26.23 -10.56 28.13
C ASN A 18 25.85 -11.85 27.40
N ALA A 19 25.51 -11.74 26.11
CA ALA A 19 25.10 -12.89 25.29
C ALA A 19 26.17 -13.99 25.19
N SER A 20 27.45 -13.64 25.21
CA SER A 20 28.56 -14.59 25.07
C SER A 20 29.03 -15.22 26.39
N LEU A 21 28.77 -14.59 27.53
CA LEU A 21 29.32 -14.97 28.84
C LEU A 21 28.24 -15.27 29.88
N GLY A 22 26.97 -15.00 29.58
CA GLY A 22 25.90 -15.04 30.57
C GLY A 22 26.10 -14.02 31.68
N TYR A 23 25.55 -14.30 32.87
CA TYR A 23 25.78 -13.48 34.05
C TYR A 23 27.22 -13.68 34.55
N HIS A 24 27.95 -12.59 34.68
CA HIS A 24 29.33 -12.59 35.13
C HIS A 24 29.57 -11.45 36.10
N VAL A 25 30.58 -11.60 36.96
CA VAL A 25 31.02 -10.57 37.89
C VAL A 25 31.99 -9.64 37.17
N GLN A 26 31.77 -8.34 37.29
CA GLN A 26 32.69 -7.31 36.83
C GLN A 26 33.35 -6.62 38.03
N ALA A 27 34.66 -6.47 37.97
CA ALA A 27 35.45 -5.70 38.91
C ALA A 27 36.15 -4.54 38.18
N ILE A 28 36.03 -3.33 38.70
CA ILE A 28 36.72 -2.14 38.17
C ILE A 28 37.93 -1.85 39.08
N LEU A 29 39.14 -1.83 38.51
CA LEU A 29 40.33 -1.48 39.30
C LEU A 29 40.43 0.05 39.55
N PRO A 30 40.69 0.49 40.80
CA PRO A 30 40.97 1.89 41.09
C PRO A 30 42.31 2.34 40.48
N ARG A 31 42.40 3.63 40.10
CA ARG A 31 43.48 4.21 39.27
C ARG A 31 44.91 4.09 39.84
N ASN A 32 45.07 3.72 41.12
CA ASN A 32 46.35 3.76 41.83
C ASN A 32 47.03 2.39 42.04
N LEU A 33 46.46 1.28 41.54
CA LEU A 33 47.07 -0.05 41.68
C LEU A 33 47.67 -0.53 40.35
N ASN A 34 49.00 -0.67 40.33
CA ASN A 34 49.73 -1.29 39.22
C ASN A 34 49.62 -2.82 39.24
N ALA A 35 49.57 -3.40 38.05
CA ALA A 35 49.07 -4.72 37.71
C ALA A 35 49.88 -5.96 38.17
N GLY A 36 50.71 -5.86 39.22
CA GLY A 36 51.59 -6.94 39.66
C GLY A 36 51.13 -7.72 40.91
N THR A 37 50.21 -7.18 41.71
CA THR A 37 49.87 -7.69 43.05
C THR A 37 48.38 -7.62 43.35
N PHE A 38 47.56 -8.09 42.41
CA PHE A 38 46.14 -8.35 42.70
C PHE A 38 45.94 -9.85 42.79
N ASP A 39 46.16 -10.40 43.99
CA ASP A 39 45.85 -11.81 44.29
C ASP A 39 44.34 -11.97 44.30
N LEU A 40 43.80 -12.27 43.12
CA LEU A 40 42.40 -12.61 42.96
C LEU A 40 42.13 -13.92 43.70
N PRO A 41 41.07 -13.99 44.52
CA PRO A 41 40.71 -15.21 45.23
C PRO A 41 40.57 -16.39 44.27
N SER A 42 41.04 -17.57 44.69
CA SER A 42 40.92 -18.82 43.92
C SER A 42 39.47 -19.26 43.66
N GLU A 43 38.50 -18.63 44.33
CA GLU A 43 37.06 -18.81 44.10
C GLU A 43 36.60 -18.24 42.72
N PHE A 44 37.39 -17.35 42.10
CA PHE A 44 37.10 -16.77 40.78
C PHE A 44 37.76 -17.56 39.64
N ILE A 45 36.98 -17.81 38.59
CA ILE A 45 37.33 -18.64 37.43
C ILE A 45 37.07 -17.82 36.15
N GLU A 46 37.70 -18.21 35.03
CA GLU A 46 37.58 -17.55 33.71
C GLU A 46 37.79 -16.03 33.74
N VAL A 47 38.91 -15.61 34.35
CA VAL A 47 39.25 -14.19 34.46
C VAL A 47 39.62 -13.61 33.10
N ARG A 48 38.80 -12.71 32.57
CA ARG A 48 39.08 -11.94 31.36
C ARG A 48 39.29 -10.48 31.69
N ARG A 49 40.39 -9.91 31.22
CA ARG A 49 40.70 -8.49 31.40
C ARG A 49 40.39 -7.72 30.12
N ASN A 50 39.56 -6.69 30.21
CA ASN A 50 39.37 -5.72 29.15
C ASN A 50 39.65 -4.31 29.68
N LYS A 51 40.81 -3.75 29.30
CA LYS A 51 41.35 -2.48 29.81
C LYS A 51 41.45 -2.46 31.35
N ARG A 52 40.48 -1.81 32.02
CA ARG A 52 40.40 -1.64 33.48
C ARG A 52 39.28 -2.47 34.14
N VAL A 53 38.54 -3.23 33.34
CA VAL A 53 37.44 -4.08 33.80
C VAL A 53 37.92 -5.54 33.78
N TYR A 54 37.79 -6.21 34.90
CA TYR A 54 37.98 -7.65 35.01
C TYR A 54 36.61 -8.31 35.03
N THR A 55 36.38 -9.21 34.07
CA THR A 55 35.22 -10.08 34.00
C THR A 55 35.60 -11.43 34.59
N MET A 56 34.81 -11.92 35.54
CA MET A 56 35.11 -13.13 36.30
C MET A 56 33.81 -13.93 36.52
N THR A 57 33.93 -15.24 36.65
CA THR A 57 32.82 -16.11 37.05
C THR A 57 33.21 -16.89 38.30
N THR A 58 32.25 -17.55 38.93
CA THR A 58 32.48 -18.47 40.06
C THR A 58 31.76 -19.77 39.74
N ASN A 59 32.17 -20.90 40.33
CA ASN A 59 31.50 -22.19 40.08
C ASN A 59 29.98 -22.14 40.40
N ALA A 60 29.60 -21.45 41.46
CA ALA A 60 28.19 -21.27 41.81
C ALA A 60 27.44 -20.33 40.84
N LEU A 61 28.11 -19.31 40.26
CA LEU A 61 27.49 -18.48 39.23
C LEU A 61 27.39 -19.20 37.87
N ALA A 62 28.39 -20.02 37.52
CA ALA A 62 28.39 -20.82 36.29
C ALA A 62 27.28 -21.88 36.29
N THR A 63 27.05 -22.55 37.42
CA THR A 63 25.94 -23.51 37.58
C THR A 63 24.58 -22.81 37.48
N LEU A 64 24.40 -21.65 38.11
CA LEU A 64 23.17 -20.85 37.98
C LEU A 64 22.95 -20.35 36.54
N ASN A 65 24.00 -19.90 35.85
CA ASN A 65 23.92 -19.53 34.43
C ASN A 65 23.44 -20.68 33.56
N GLN A 66 23.98 -21.89 33.79
CA GLN A 66 23.58 -23.07 33.05
C GLN A 66 22.10 -23.43 33.32
N GLN A 67 21.66 -23.37 34.57
CA GLN A 67 20.25 -23.58 34.94
C GLN A 67 19.33 -22.54 34.29
N CYS A 68 19.69 -21.26 34.34
CA CYS A 68 18.93 -20.21 33.67
C CYS A 68 18.85 -20.43 32.16
N LYS A 69 19.95 -20.87 31.54
CA LYS A 69 19.98 -21.16 30.10
C LYS A 69 19.03 -22.30 29.73
N ILE A 70 19.07 -23.41 30.48
CA ILE A 70 18.18 -24.56 30.29
C ILE A 70 16.72 -24.12 30.46
N ALA A 71 16.41 -23.36 31.51
CA ALA A 71 15.06 -22.85 31.74
C ALA A 71 14.56 -21.94 30.60
N CYS A 72 15.43 -21.08 30.06
CA CYS A 72 15.09 -20.25 28.90
C CYS A 72 14.84 -21.08 27.64
N GLU A 73 15.64 -22.12 27.39
CA GLU A 73 15.46 -23.04 26.26
C GLU A 73 14.14 -23.81 26.39
N GLU A 74 13.81 -24.30 27.59
CA GLU A 74 12.54 -24.97 27.88
C GLU A 74 11.34 -24.05 27.69
N LEU A 75 11.41 -22.82 28.20
CA LEU A 75 10.37 -21.80 27.98
C LEU A 75 10.16 -21.50 26.50
N HIS A 76 11.24 -21.42 25.73
CA HIS A 76 11.14 -21.18 24.29
C HIS A 76 10.46 -22.35 23.57
N LEU A 77 10.81 -23.59 23.92
CA LEU A 77 10.17 -24.80 23.37
C LEU A 77 8.68 -24.84 23.72
N MET A 78 8.32 -24.62 24.98
CA MET A 78 6.92 -24.58 25.41
C MET A 78 6.14 -23.49 24.69
N SER A 79 6.70 -22.30 24.54
CA SER A 79 6.07 -21.19 23.83
C SER A 79 5.80 -21.53 22.36
N ASN A 80 6.75 -22.18 21.68
CA ASN A 80 6.57 -22.60 20.30
C ASN A 80 5.46 -23.64 20.15
N VAL A 81 5.32 -24.59 21.08
CA VAL A 81 4.22 -25.55 21.09
C VAL A 81 2.88 -24.83 21.24
N LEU A 82 2.76 -23.92 22.22
CA LEU A 82 1.54 -23.14 22.43
C LEU A 82 1.18 -22.27 21.23
N LEU A 83 2.17 -21.63 20.60
CA LEU A 83 1.95 -20.84 19.38
C LEU A 83 1.51 -21.70 18.21
N HIS A 84 2.08 -22.90 18.05
CA HIS A 84 1.67 -23.82 17.01
C HIS A 84 0.22 -24.25 17.19
N ASP A 85 -0.19 -24.60 18.41
CA ASP A 85 -1.57 -24.98 18.73
C ASP A 85 -2.54 -23.82 18.49
N LEU A 86 -2.16 -22.60 18.87
CA LEU A 86 -2.92 -21.39 18.58
C LEU A 86 -3.09 -21.21 17.06
N LEU A 87 -2.00 -21.26 16.29
CA LEU A 87 -2.05 -21.11 14.84
C LEU A 87 -2.91 -22.20 14.18
N GLN A 88 -2.87 -23.42 14.71
CA GLN A 88 -3.73 -24.51 14.24
C GLN A 88 -5.21 -24.22 14.50
N SER A 89 -5.55 -23.72 15.69
CA SER A 89 -6.94 -23.30 15.99
C SER A 89 -7.40 -22.15 15.09
N VAL A 90 -6.53 -21.17 14.80
CA VAL A 90 -6.87 -20.04 13.92
C VAL A 90 -7.03 -20.50 12.47
N ARG A 91 -6.28 -21.51 12.03
CA ARG A 91 -6.36 -22.05 10.66
C ARG A 91 -7.76 -22.52 10.28
N GLU A 92 -8.52 -23.04 11.23
CA GLU A 92 -9.91 -23.48 11.01
C GLU A 92 -10.83 -22.31 10.60
N TYR A 93 -10.50 -21.09 11.02
CA TYR A 93 -11.27 -19.87 10.75
C TYR A 93 -10.75 -19.03 9.59
N ILE A 94 -9.66 -19.43 8.92
CA ILE A 94 -9.06 -18.64 7.83
C ILE A 94 -10.08 -18.31 6.73
N GLY A 95 -10.95 -19.25 6.37
CA GLY A 95 -12.00 -18.99 5.38
C GLY A 95 -12.94 -17.86 5.79
N CYS A 96 -13.39 -17.86 7.04
CA CYS A 96 -14.24 -16.82 7.61
C CYS A 96 -13.50 -15.46 7.67
N LEU A 97 -12.22 -15.47 8.06
CA LEU A 97 -11.40 -14.25 8.11
C LEU A 97 -11.19 -13.62 6.72
N PHE A 98 -10.98 -14.43 5.68
CA PHE A 98 -10.89 -13.93 4.31
C PHE A 98 -12.21 -13.37 3.81
N GLN A 99 -13.33 -14.03 4.14
CA GLN A 99 -14.66 -13.52 3.80
C GLN A 99 -14.94 -12.18 4.49
N LEU A 100 -14.67 -12.09 5.80
CA LEU A 100 -14.80 -10.84 6.56
C LEU A 100 -13.93 -9.72 5.96
N SER A 101 -12.69 -10.03 5.58
CA SER A 101 -11.81 -9.07 4.91
C SER A 101 -12.39 -8.57 3.58
N ALA A 102 -13.00 -9.45 2.80
CA ALA A 102 -13.63 -9.08 1.53
C ALA A 102 -14.86 -8.20 1.75
N ASP A 103 -15.69 -8.54 2.73
CA ASP A 103 -16.90 -7.78 3.08
C ASP A 103 -16.54 -6.37 3.60
N ILE A 104 -15.51 -6.26 4.46
CA ILE A 104 -15.01 -4.97 4.93
C ILE A 104 -14.45 -4.13 3.78
N ALA A 105 -13.71 -4.74 2.85
CA ALA A 105 -13.18 -4.04 1.69
C ALA A 105 -14.29 -3.51 0.75
N GLU A 106 -15.36 -4.28 0.56
CA GLU A 106 -16.52 -3.84 -0.23
C GLU A 106 -17.25 -2.69 0.47
N LEU A 107 -17.44 -2.77 1.79
CA LEU A 107 -18.02 -1.68 2.58
C LEU A 107 -17.18 -0.40 2.50
N ASP A 108 -15.86 -0.51 2.65
CA ASP A 108 -14.93 0.62 2.58
C ASP A 108 -14.95 1.28 1.20
N LEU A 109 -15.04 0.48 0.13
CA LEU A 109 -15.22 1.01 -1.22
C LEU A 109 -16.54 1.77 -1.37
N VAL A 110 -17.68 1.16 -1.01
CA VAL A 110 -19.00 1.79 -1.19
C VAL A 110 -19.11 3.07 -0.36
N THR A 111 -18.62 3.06 0.88
CA THR A 111 -18.61 4.25 1.75
C THR A 111 -17.71 5.35 1.19
N SER A 112 -16.53 5.02 0.66
CA SER A 112 -15.65 5.98 -0.02
C SER A 112 -16.30 6.61 -1.26
N LEU A 113 -16.99 5.81 -2.08
CA LEU A 113 -17.74 6.31 -3.23
C LEU A 113 -18.91 7.21 -2.81
N ALA A 114 -19.63 6.84 -1.75
CA ALA A 114 -20.73 7.62 -1.21
C ALA A 114 -20.27 8.98 -0.65
N GLN A 115 -19.12 9.03 0.03
CA GLN A 115 -18.52 10.27 0.52
C GLN A 115 -18.22 11.25 -0.62
N VAL A 116 -17.57 10.77 -1.68
CA VAL A 116 -17.30 11.59 -2.88
C VAL A 116 -18.60 12.01 -3.57
N SER A 117 -19.56 11.10 -3.66
CA SER A 117 -20.86 11.36 -4.30
C SER A 117 -21.74 12.35 -3.54
N SER A 118 -21.47 12.56 -2.26
CA SER A 118 -22.19 13.52 -1.40
C SER A 118 -21.69 14.97 -1.56
N LEU A 119 -20.65 15.19 -2.36
CA LEU A 119 -20.13 16.54 -2.63
C LEU A 119 -21.14 17.35 -3.47
N PRO A 120 -21.28 18.67 -3.20
CA PRO A 120 -22.36 19.50 -3.77
C PRO A 120 -22.27 19.68 -5.30
N THR A 121 -21.11 19.45 -5.91
CA THR A 121 -20.87 19.59 -7.35
C THR A 121 -21.02 18.28 -8.12
N TYR A 122 -21.35 17.19 -7.43
CA TYR A 122 -21.46 15.85 -8.00
C TYR A 122 -22.91 15.49 -8.30
N THR A 123 -23.14 14.86 -9.44
CA THR A 123 -24.48 14.46 -9.91
C THR A 123 -24.51 12.97 -10.22
N ARG A 124 -25.62 12.30 -9.90
CA ARG A 124 -25.87 10.91 -10.26
C ARG A 124 -25.82 10.73 -11.78
N PRO A 125 -24.95 9.86 -12.33
CA PRO A 125 -24.93 9.57 -13.75
C PRO A 125 -26.17 8.76 -14.17
N SER A 126 -26.62 8.98 -15.40
CA SER A 126 -27.61 8.15 -16.08
C SER A 126 -26.94 7.36 -17.20
N PHE A 127 -27.47 6.17 -17.53
CA PHE A 127 -26.97 5.36 -18.63
C PHE A 127 -27.97 5.32 -19.78
N GLY A 128 -27.49 5.48 -21.02
CA GLY A 128 -28.34 5.53 -22.20
C GLY A 128 -27.57 5.32 -23.51
N SER A 129 -28.17 5.73 -24.63
CA SER A 129 -27.62 5.55 -25.98
C SER A 129 -26.68 6.66 -26.44
N LYS A 130 -26.48 7.71 -25.63
CA LYS A 130 -25.59 8.86 -25.93
C LYS A 130 -24.71 9.21 -24.74
N LEU A 131 -23.59 9.86 -25.02
CA LEU A 131 -22.72 10.50 -24.04
C LEU A 131 -23.09 11.99 -24.01
N GLU A 132 -23.59 12.48 -22.89
CA GLU A 132 -23.96 13.88 -22.69
C GLU A 132 -23.48 14.34 -21.32
N LEU A 133 -22.54 15.27 -21.29
CA LEU A 133 -22.01 15.88 -20.09
C LEU A 133 -22.23 17.39 -20.17
N ILE A 134 -22.90 17.97 -19.17
CA ILE A 134 -23.14 19.42 -19.07
C ILE A 134 -22.37 19.95 -17.88
N ASP A 135 -21.61 21.03 -18.11
CA ASP A 135 -20.75 21.70 -17.14
C ASP A 135 -19.84 20.73 -16.36
N SER A 136 -19.29 19.75 -17.06
CA SER A 136 -18.45 18.71 -16.45
C SER A 136 -17.04 19.23 -16.13
N ARG A 137 -16.45 18.75 -15.04
CA ARG A 137 -15.13 19.17 -14.56
C ARG A 137 -14.18 18.00 -14.43
N HIS A 138 -12.88 18.29 -14.46
CA HIS A 138 -11.86 17.27 -14.25
C HIS A 138 -11.75 16.96 -12.74
N PRO A 139 -12.06 15.73 -12.29
CA PRO A 139 -12.25 15.41 -10.86
C PRO A 139 -11.02 15.64 -10.00
N ILE A 140 -9.82 15.52 -10.59
CA ILE A 140 -8.55 15.72 -9.89
C ILE A 140 -8.13 17.20 -9.86
N MET A 141 -8.60 18.02 -10.81
CA MET A 141 -8.10 19.38 -10.99
C MET A 141 -8.67 20.35 -9.95
N ASP A 142 -9.84 20.03 -9.37
CA ASP A 142 -10.42 20.75 -8.23
C ASP A 142 -9.47 20.80 -7.02
N VAL A 143 -8.53 19.85 -6.90
CA VAL A 143 -7.58 19.76 -5.76
C VAL A 143 -6.36 20.67 -5.93
N PHE A 144 -6.04 21.12 -7.15
CA PHE A 144 -4.75 21.77 -7.47
C PHE A 144 -4.84 23.27 -7.78
N GLY A 145 -6.03 23.89 -7.81
CA GLY A 145 -6.22 25.27 -8.27
C GLY A 145 -6.79 26.22 -7.21
N PHE A 146 -6.32 27.48 -7.21
CA PHE A 146 -6.94 28.60 -6.48
C PHE A 146 -8.23 29.07 -7.16
N ASP A 147 -8.28 28.99 -8.50
CA ASP A 147 -9.49 29.14 -9.31
C ASP A 147 -9.84 27.76 -9.87
N GLY A 148 -11.00 27.21 -9.51
CA GLY A 148 -11.39 25.85 -9.88
C GLY A 148 -11.38 25.58 -11.40
N PRO A 149 -11.37 24.30 -11.83
CA PRO A 149 -11.38 23.91 -13.23
C PRO A 149 -12.58 24.49 -13.99
N VAL A 150 -12.30 25.01 -15.19
CA VAL A 150 -13.33 25.51 -16.10
C VAL A 150 -14.23 24.34 -16.55
N PRO A 151 -15.57 24.44 -16.36
CA PRO A 151 -16.49 23.39 -16.76
C PRO A 151 -16.59 23.28 -18.29
N ASN A 152 -16.74 22.07 -18.80
CA ASN A 152 -16.84 21.76 -20.22
C ASN A 152 -18.03 20.87 -20.55
N ASN A 153 -18.62 21.12 -21.73
CA ASN A 153 -19.71 20.29 -22.27
C ASN A 153 -19.15 19.21 -23.21
N VAL A 154 -19.84 18.07 -23.24
CA VAL A 154 -19.50 16.93 -24.10
C VAL A 154 -20.80 16.35 -24.63
N ASN A 155 -20.89 16.17 -25.95
CA ASN A 155 -22.02 15.50 -26.57
C ASN A 155 -21.50 14.56 -27.66
N ALA A 156 -21.78 13.27 -27.52
CA ALA A 156 -21.53 12.28 -28.55
C ALA A 156 -22.72 11.33 -28.64
N SER A 157 -23.33 11.28 -29.82
CA SER A 157 -24.50 10.47 -30.14
C SER A 157 -24.21 9.65 -31.39
N ILE A 158 -25.05 8.67 -31.72
CA ILE A 158 -24.89 7.84 -32.93
C ILE A 158 -24.59 8.66 -34.20
N PRO A 159 -25.29 9.77 -34.51
CA PRO A 159 -24.95 10.61 -35.66
C PRO A 159 -23.70 11.48 -35.47
N GLN A 160 -23.22 11.66 -34.24
CA GLN A 160 -22.08 12.51 -33.87
C GLN A 160 -21.09 11.73 -32.99
N ASN A 161 -20.59 10.62 -33.51
CA ASN A 161 -19.69 9.71 -32.78
C ASN A 161 -18.20 10.06 -32.92
N LEU A 162 -17.84 11.02 -33.78
CA LEU A 162 -16.47 11.49 -34.00
C LEU A 162 -16.37 12.98 -33.65
N CYS A 163 -15.50 13.31 -32.71
CA CYS A 163 -15.21 14.70 -32.33
C CYS A 163 -13.73 15.00 -32.61
N ILE A 164 -13.48 16.01 -33.44
CA ILE A 164 -12.13 16.50 -33.72
C ILE A 164 -11.89 17.75 -32.88
N ILE A 165 -10.88 17.70 -32.03
CA ILE A 165 -10.54 18.79 -31.11
C ILE A 165 -9.24 19.45 -31.58
N SER A 166 -9.34 20.68 -32.06
CA SER A 166 -8.21 21.50 -32.48
C SER A 166 -8.02 22.70 -31.55
N GLY A 167 -6.82 23.29 -31.56
CA GLY A 167 -6.49 24.47 -30.75
C GLY A 167 -5.00 24.57 -30.42
N PRO A 168 -4.54 25.72 -29.91
CA PRO A 168 -3.13 25.96 -29.62
C PRO A 168 -2.60 25.03 -28.52
N ASN A 169 -1.28 24.81 -28.48
CA ASN A 169 -0.68 24.04 -27.39
C ASN A 169 -1.02 24.68 -26.02
N MET A 170 -1.16 23.84 -24.99
CA MET A 170 -1.53 24.25 -23.62
C MET A 170 -2.96 24.79 -23.45
N SER A 171 -3.82 24.73 -24.48
CA SER A 171 -5.24 25.10 -24.37
C SER A 171 -6.14 24.09 -23.63
N GLY A 172 -5.56 23.13 -22.90
CA GLY A 172 -6.33 22.15 -22.12
C GLY A 172 -6.91 20.95 -22.89
N LYS A 173 -6.60 20.75 -24.18
CA LYS A 173 -7.13 19.62 -24.98
C LYS A 173 -6.90 18.25 -24.35
N SER A 174 -5.68 17.97 -23.89
CA SER A 174 -5.35 16.70 -23.23
C SER A 174 -6.07 16.55 -21.90
N THR A 175 -6.26 17.65 -21.15
CA THR A 175 -7.03 17.66 -19.90
C THR A 175 -8.52 17.38 -20.15
N TYR A 176 -9.10 17.96 -21.20
CA TYR A 176 -10.49 17.72 -21.60
C TYR A 176 -10.75 16.25 -21.95
N LEU A 177 -9.83 15.62 -22.69
CA LEU A 177 -9.99 14.21 -23.06
C LEU A 177 -9.75 13.26 -21.87
N LYS A 178 -8.79 13.56 -21.00
CA LYS A 178 -8.61 12.83 -19.73
C LYS A 178 -9.83 12.95 -18.83
N GLN A 179 -10.45 14.14 -18.77
CA GLN A 179 -11.69 14.37 -18.04
C GLN A 179 -12.79 13.42 -18.53
N ILE A 180 -13.06 13.35 -19.84
CA ILE A 180 -14.10 12.46 -20.38
C ILE A 180 -13.86 11.00 -19.96
N VAL A 181 -12.61 10.52 -20.10
CA VAL A 181 -12.24 9.14 -19.75
C VAL A 181 -12.43 8.87 -18.26
N LEU A 182 -11.93 9.75 -17.40
CA LEU A 182 -12.05 9.60 -15.95
C LEU A 182 -13.51 9.62 -15.50
N LEU A 183 -14.32 10.54 -16.01
CA LEU A 183 -15.74 10.61 -15.68
C LEU A 183 -16.50 9.36 -16.12
N HIS A 184 -16.12 8.77 -17.26
CA HIS A 184 -16.69 7.51 -17.73
C HIS A 184 -16.37 6.34 -16.80
N ILE A 185 -15.11 6.24 -16.36
CA ILE A 185 -14.65 5.23 -15.40
C ILE A 185 -15.39 5.41 -14.06
N MET A 186 -15.45 6.63 -13.53
CA MET A 186 -16.16 6.94 -12.29
C MET A 186 -17.62 6.52 -12.35
N ALA A 187 -18.32 6.84 -13.45
CA ALA A 187 -19.71 6.46 -13.63
C ALA A 187 -19.89 4.93 -13.66
N GLN A 188 -19.08 4.19 -14.42
CA GLN A 188 -19.18 2.72 -14.49
C GLN A 188 -18.73 2.00 -13.22
N LEU A 189 -17.96 2.67 -12.34
CA LEU A 189 -17.66 2.19 -10.98
C LEU A 189 -18.83 2.40 -9.99
N GLY A 190 -19.87 3.16 -10.37
CA GLY A 190 -20.99 3.49 -9.49
C GLY A 190 -20.80 4.78 -8.67
N CYS A 191 -19.79 5.60 -9.00
CA CYS A 191 -19.57 6.89 -8.36
C CYS A 191 -20.36 8.01 -9.07
N PHE A 192 -20.78 9.02 -8.34
CA PHE A 192 -21.30 10.24 -8.96
C PHE A 192 -20.15 11.02 -9.60
N VAL A 193 -20.49 11.92 -10.52
CA VAL A 193 -19.50 12.64 -11.33
C VAL A 193 -19.64 14.16 -11.18
N PRO A 194 -18.53 14.93 -11.20
CA PRO A 194 -18.55 16.39 -11.11
C PRO A 194 -19.06 17.02 -12.42
N ALA A 195 -20.38 17.12 -12.55
CA ALA A 195 -21.07 17.71 -13.68
C ALA A 195 -22.46 18.18 -13.25
N ARG A 196 -23.06 19.11 -13.99
CA ARG A 196 -24.45 19.52 -13.79
C ARG A 196 -25.46 18.46 -14.27
N LYS A 197 -25.11 17.76 -15.35
CA LYS A 197 -25.88 16.64 -15.91
C LYS A 197 -24.91 15.66 -16.54
N ALA A 198 -25.11 14.37 -16.30
CA ALA A 198 -24.28 13.33 -16.88
C ALA A 198 -25.10 12.14 -17.39
N MET A 199 -24.93 11.83 -18.67
CA MET A 199 -25.43 10.63 -19.32
C MET A 199 -24.26 9.93 -20.01
N PHE A 200 -24.07 8.65 -19.71
CA PHE A 200 -23.02 7.83 -20.30
C PHE A 200 -23.62 6.72 -21.13
N ARG A 201 -22.85 6.29 -22.14
CA ARG A 201 -23.07 5.00 -22.80
C ARG A 201 -22.34 3.93 -22.01
N ILE A 202 -22.89 2.73 -21.93
CA ILE A 202 -22.13 1.60 -21.39
C ILE A 202 -21.05 1.26 -22.43
N THR A 203 -19.78 1.26 -22.01
CA THR A 203 -18.66 0.87 -22.86
C THR A 203 -17.88 -0.28 -22.23
N ASP A 204 -17.43 -1.21 -23.05
CA ASP A 204 -16.61 -2.35 -22.60
C ASP A 204 -15.12 -1.99 -22.54
N LEU A 205 -14.69 -1.11 -23.45
CA LEU A 205 -13.29 -0.74 -23.64
C LEU A 205 -13.19 0.76 -23.96
N ILE A 206 -12.26 1.43 -23.29
CA ILE A 206 -11.87 2.80 -23.56
C ILE A 206 -10.44 2.76 -24.12
N PHE A 207 -10.28 3.21 -25.36
CA PHE A 207 -8.95 3.34 -25.96
C PHE A 207 -8.50 4.78 -25.89
N CYS A 208 -7.25 4.95 -25.44
CA CYS A 208 -6.64 6.24 -25.29
C CYS A 208 -5.18 6.13 -25.75
N LYS A 209 -4.84 6.86 -26.83
CA LYS A 209 -3.45 7.00 -27.26
C LYS A 209 -3.03 8.43 -27.02
N ILE A 210 -2.21 8.65 -25.99
CA ILE A 210 -1.70 9.97 -25.67
C ILE A 210 -0.17 9.95 -25.88
N ALA A 211 0.35 10.66 -26.87
CA ALA A 211 1.77 10.58 -27.25
C ALA A 211 2.72 10.98 -26.10
N ILE A 212 3.56 10.06 -25.61
CA ILE A 212 4.64 10.32 -24.63
C ILE A 212 5.96 10.30 -25.39
N ARG A 213 6.96 11.06 -24.89
CA ARG A 213 8.33 10.97 -25.38
C ARG A 213 8.86 9.53 -25.35
N ASP A 214 9.70 9.30 -26.35
CA ASP A 214 10.39 8.09 -26.78
C ASP A 214 10.64 7.04 -25.69
N ASP A 215 10.17 5.82 -25.96
CA ASP A 215 10.57 4.61 -25.25
C ASP A 215 11.76 4.00 -26.00
N ILE A 216 12.95 4.12 -25.41
CA ILE A 216 14.22 3.61 -25.98
C ILE A 216 14.31 2.09 -25.83
N GLU A 217 13.50 1.45 -24.98
CA GLU A 217 13.66 0.04 -24.63
C GLU A 217 13.11 -0.92 -25.71
N CYS A 218 12.20 -0.47 -26.58
CA CYS A 218 11.52 -1.35 -27.55
C CYS A 218 12.26 -1.61 -28.87
N ASN A 219 13.43 -1.01 -29.13
CA ASN A 219 14.20 -1.14 -30.38
C ASN A 219 13.35 -1.01 -31.67
N ALA A 220 12.25 -0.26 -31.58
CA ALA A 220 11.26 -0.03 -32.64
C ALA A 220 11.05 1.48 -32.77
N SER A 221 10.77 1.95 -33.99
CA SER A 221 10.51 3.38 -34.19
C SER A 221 9.22 3.80 -33.46
N THR A 222 9.18 5.04 -32.99
CA THR A 222 7.98 5.66 -32.39
C THR A 222 6.78 5.53 -33.32
N PHE A 223 6.99 5.71 -34.62
CA PHE A 223 5.97 5.50 -35.65
C PHE A 223 5.48 4.05 -35.71
N ALA A 224 6.37 3.05 -35.66
CA ALA A 224 5.97 1.64 -35.70
C ALA A 224 5.12 1.26 -34.47
N LEU A 225 5.48 1.78 -33.28
CA LEU A 225 4.69 1.60 -32.06
C LEU A 225 3.34 2.30 -32.14
N GLU A 226 3.28 3.50 -32.74
CA GLU A 226 2.03 4.22 -32.99
C GLU A 226 1.10 3.45 -33.94
N VAL A 227 1.61 2.99 -35.08
CA VAL A 227 0.85 2.21 -36.06
C VAL A 227 0.37 0.89 -35.47
N SER A 228 1.20 0.20 -34.67
CA SER A 228 0.80 -1.02 -33.96
C SER A 228 -0.37 -0.77 -33.00
N THR A 229 -0.31 0.33 -32.22
CA THR A 229 -1.39 0.70 -31.31
C THR A 229 -2.68 1.07 -32.08
N ILE A 230 -2.55 1.80 -33.19
CA ILE A 230 -3.71 2.14 -34.04
C ILE A 230 -4.32 0.87 -34.62
N SER A 231 -3.49 -0.07 -35.11
CA SER A 231 -3.93 -1.35 -35.67
C SER A 231 -4.74 -2.16 -34.65
N THR A 232 -4.24 -2.33 -33.42
CA THR A 232 -4.97 -3.04 -32.36
C THR A 232 -6.28 -2.35 -32.01
N THR A 233 -6.32 -1.02 -32.03
CA THR A 233 -7.54 -0.27 -31.74
C THR A 233 -8.58 -0.41 -32.85
N VAL A 234 -8.17 -0.37 -34.12
CA VAL A 234 -9.06 -0.52 -35.29
C VAL A 234 -9.60 -1.96 -35.40
N LEU A 235 -8.75 -2.96 -35.18
CA LEU A 235 -9.14 -4.38 -35.18
C LEU A 235 -10.07 -4.73 -34.02
N GLY A 236 -10.00 -3.99 -32.91
CA GLY A 236 -10.81 -4.21 -31.71
C GLY A 236 -12.31 -3.93 -31.85
N ARG A 237 -12.79 -3.30 -32.94
CA ARG A 237 -14.23 -3.03 -33.24
C ARG A 237 -15.04 -2.49 -32.04
N VAL A 238 -14.83 -1.23 -31.62
CA VAL A 238 -15.56 -0.64 -30.46
C VAL A 238 -16.03 0.81 -30.76
N PRO A 239 -17.23 1.24 -30.28
CA PRO A 239 -17.90 2.47 -30.73
C PRO A 239 -17.40 3.81 -30.15
N LEU A 240 -16.34 3.84 -29.33
CA LEU A 240 -15.78 5.09 -28.80
C LEU A 240 -14.26 5.14 -28.99
N PHE A 241 -13.83 5.92 -29.99
CA PHE A 241 -12.43 6.15 -30.30
C PHE A 241 -12.07 7.59 -29.93
N ILE A 242 -11.18 7.77 -28.95
CA ILE A 242 -10.64 9.08 -28.58
C ILE A 242 -9.17 9.10 -29.03
N ALA A 243 -8.91 9.66 -30.20
CA ALA A 243 -7.55 9.87 -30.70
C ALA A 243 -6.95 11.14 -30.09
N LEU A 244 -5.81 11.00 -29.40
CA LEU A 244 -5.12 12.10 -28.73
C LEU A 244 -3.76 12.38 -29.39
N GLY A 245 -3.60 13.61 -29.85
CA GLY A 245 -2.28 14.24 -29.94
C GLY A 245 -1.86 14.76 -28.57
N ALA A 246 -0.73 14.23 -28.07
CA ALA A 246 0.10 14.73 -26.96
C ALA A 246 -0.26 14.41 -25.47
N SER A 247 0.80 13.85 -24.84
CA SER A 247 1.26 13.65 -23.46
C SER A 247 0.48 12.81 -22.42
N ARG A 248 0.92 11.54 -22.31
CA ARG A 248 0.82 10.57 -21.19
C ARG A 248 -0.56 10.04 -20.80
N ILE A 249 -0.77 8.73 -21.01
CA ILE A 249 -1.38 7.73 -20.10
C ILE A 249 -1.08 6.31 -20.62
N ILE A 250 -0.89 5.39 -19.67
CA ILE A 250 -0.65 3.96 -19.81
C ILE A 250 -1.94 3.28 -20.29
N ALA A 251 -1.86 2.50 -21.38
CA ALA A 251 -2.91 1.60 -21.79
C ALA A 251 -2.85 0.32 -20.94
N GLU A 252 -3.34 0.38 -19.72
CA GLU A 252 -3.60 -0.83 -18.94
C GLU A 252 -5.07 -1.21 -19.05
N ARG A 253 -5.33 -2.52 -19.15
CA ARG A 253 -6.65 -3.18 -19.12
C ARG A 253 -7.33 -3.00 -17.75
N VAL A 254 -7.59 -1.76 -17.32
CA VAL A 254 -8.14 -1.50 -15.98
C VAL A 254 -9.65 -1.80 -15.89
N VAL A 255 -10.38 -1.80 -17.02
CA VAL A 255 -11.85 -1.69 -16.96
C VAL A 255 -12.61 -3.02 -17.08
N ALA A 256 -12.01 -4.09 -17.64
CA ALA A 256 -12.77 -5.29 -17.99
C ALA A 256 -13.16 -6.19 -16.80
N SER A 257 -12.37 -6.23 -15.72
CA SER A 257 -12.66 -7.10 -14.57
C SER A 257 -13.57 -6.43 -13.53
N VAL A 258 -13.46 -5.10 -13.35
CA VAL A 258 -14.24 -4.36 -12.34
C VAL A 258 -15.67 -4.10 -12.82
N THR A 259 -15.87 -3.79 -14.10
CA THR A 259 -17.22 -3.52 -14.66
C THR A 259 -18.14 -4.75 -14.62
N ARG A 260 -17.63 -5.95 -14.93
CA ARG A 260 -18.46 -7.15 -14.98
C ARG A 260 -18.86 -7.66 -13.59
N LEU A 261 -18.02 -7.44 -12.57
CA LEU A 261 -18.34 -7.81 -11.19
C LEU A 261 -19.21 -6.75 -10.48
N MET A 262 -18.93 -5.46 -10.70
CA MET A 262 -19.63 -4.38 -10.00
C MET A 262 -20.98 -4.03 -10.62
N VAL A 263 -21.15 -4.03 -11.95
CA VAL A 263 -22.47 -3.71 -12.55
C VAL A 263 -23.53 -4.73 -12.14
N THR A 264 -23.14 -6.01 -11.98
CA THR A 264 -24.04 -7.08 -11.54
C THR A 264 -24.43 -6.94 -10.06
N ARG A 265 -23.54 -6.42 -9.20
CA ARG A 265 -23.81 -6.18 -7.77
C ARG A 265 -24.46 -4.81 -7.47
N LEU A 266 -24.16 -3.78 -8.26
CA LEU A 266 -24.81 -2.46 -8.18
C LEU A 266 -26.29 -2.54 -8.56
N TYR A 267 -26.67 -3.40 -9.53
CA TYR A 267 -28.09 -3.68 -9.81
C TYR A 267 -28.82 -4.27 -8.58
N LEU A 268 -28.12 -5.06 -7.77
CA LEU A 268 -28.64 -5.64 -6.53
C LEU A 268 -28.77 -4.61 -5.40
N LEU A 269 -27.83 -3.66 -5.32
CA LEU A 269 -27.90 -2.50 -4.42
C LEU A 269 -28.98 -1.49 -4.86
N GLU A 270 -29.21 -1.32 -6.16
CA GLU A 270 -30.26 -0.46 -6.71
C GLU A 270 -31.67 -0.99 -6.39
N LEU A 271 -31.82 -2.32 -6.27
CA LEU A 271 -33.02 -3.00 -5.74
C LEU A 271 -33.20 -2.81 -4.22
N LEU A 272 -32.11 -2.78 -3.46
CA LEU A 272 -32.16 -2.57 -1.99
C LEU A 272 -32.40 -1.11 -1.59
N MET A 273 -31.89 -0.15 -2.37
CA MET A 273 -32.00 1.29 -2.09
C MET A 273 -33.29 1.92 -2.63
N THR A 274 -34.12 1.17 -3.37
CA THR A 274 -35.43 1.63 -3.84
C THR A 274 -36.60 1.20 -2.94
N GLU A 275 -36.35 0.33 -1.95
CA GLU A 275 -37.32 -0.07 -0.92
C GLU A 275 -37.16 0.67 0.44
N LEU A 276 -36.30 1.68 0.51
CA LEU A 276 -36.14 2.63 1.63
C LEU A 276 -36.55 4.04 1.21
#